data_AF-A0A0V1GYN7-F1
#
_entry.id   AF-A0A0V1GYN7-F1
#
_cell.length_a   1.000
_cell.length_b   1.000
_cell.length_c   1.000
_cell.angle_alpha   90.00
_cell.angle_beta   90.00
_cell.angle_gamma   90.00
#
_symmetry.space_group_name_H-M   'P 1'
#
loop_
_entity.id
_entity.type
_entity.pdbx_description
1 polymer ?
#
loop_
_entity_poly.entity_id
_entity_poly.type
_entity_poly.pdbx_seq_one_letter_code
_entity_poly.pdbx_strand_id
1 'polypeptide(L)'
;LNRENIFQIHWIRMNQTNNHSASNENEGNLTATTCHFMEHNLEMEENKLEESNFTDEHEFPIKRCYIGQQKSIIAILAGANLSSTIAYSFIAPFYPLEARKHYVGRLAVGVTLGIYELVIFLLSPLMGSLMYFVGPKLQFNMGLFVLAVSTILFGLLKWSPPNGTFVTLSIAVRVVEALGNAAFLTASLALVMRTLPDNFGSTIGVLETFSGIGYTVGPPLGGFLYDLGGFDLPFWSLGVVLLFTLIMSFLIIPEQQDNAKRGQLHMTSLLRVPLVLVEIISIAFTAASMSFIDPTLEEHLKEHVQPEYWTYVFDCWRCLLYFSSTMRLLHR
;
A
#
# COMPACT_ATOMS: atom_id res chain seq x y z
N LEU A 1 1.84 -16.63 25.26
CA LEU A 1 2.31 -18.02 25.39
C LEU A 1 1.46 -18.93 24.51
N ASN A 2 2.07 -19.96 23.90
CA ASN A 2 1.59 -20.71 22.73
C ASN A 2 0.41 -21.68 23.02
N ARG A 3 -0.49 -21.88 22.05
CA ARG A 3 -1.77 -22.65 22.15
C ARG A 3 -1.62 -24.15 22.47
N GLU A 4 -0.41 -24.72 22.41
CA GLU A 4 -0.16 -26.14 22.72
C GLU A 4 -0.19 -26.45 24.23
N ASN A 5 0.08 -25.47 25.11
CA ASN A 5 0.04 -25.69 26.56
C ASN A 5 -1.39 -25.82 27.12
N ILE A 6 -2.39 -25.24 26.43
CA ILE A 6 -3.78 -25.25 26.89
C ILE A 6 -4.40 -26.65 26.71
N PHE A 7 -4.01 -27.39 25.66
CA PHE A 7 -4.49 -28.75 25.44
C PHE A 7 -3.90 -29.76 26.44
N GLN A 8 -2.65 -29.59 26.85
CA GLN A 8 -2.01 -30.43 27.89
C GLN A 8 -2.67 -30.26 29.26
N ILE A 9 -3.03 -29.03 29.64
CA ILE A 9 -3.70 -28.75 30.92
C ILE A 9 -5.13 -29.32 30.94
N HIS A 10 -5.85 -29.27 29.81
CA HIS A 10 -7.21 -29.82 29.72
C HIS A 10 -7.24 -31.35 29.78
N TRP A 11 -6.21 -32.03 29.22
CA TRP A 11 -6.10 -33.49 29.25
C TRP A 11 -5.80 -34.03 30.65
N ILE A 12 -4.98 -33.33 31.44
CA ILE A 12 -4.67 -33.69 32.83
C ILE A 12 -5.91 -33.54 33.73
N ARG A 13 -6.74 -32.53 33.49
CA ARG A 13 -7.96 -32.26 34.28
C ARG A 13 -9.05 -33.33 34.08
N MET A 14 -9.16 -33.92 32.90
CA MET A 14 -10.15 -34.99 32.63
C MET A 14 -9.73 -36.37 33.15
N ASN A 15 -8.44 -36.62 33.36
CA ASN A 15 -7.96 -37.94 33.78
C ASN A 15 -7.97 -38.16 35.31
N GLN A 16 -8.12 -37.08 36.11
CA GLN A 16 -8.22 -37.18 37.58
C GLN A 16 -9.66 -37.36 38.10
N THR A 17 -10.69 -37.06 37.31
CA THR A 17 -12.09 -37.19 37.75
C THR A 17 -12.65 -38.62 37.65
N ASN A 18 -11.92 -39.57 37.06
CA ASN A 18 -12.42 -40.93 36.81
C ASN A 18 -11.90 -42.02 37.79
N ASN A 19 -11.07 -41.71 38.79
CA ASN A 19 -10.39 -42.74 39.60
C ASN A 19 -10.66 -42.75 41.11
N HIS A 20 -11.72 -42.11 41.60
CA HIS A 20 -12.19 -42.32 42.99
C HIS A 20 -13.66 -42.68 43.07
N SER A 21 -13.99 -43.90 42.66
CA SER A 21 -15.15 -44.63 43.17
C SER A 21 -14.79 -46.12 43.31
N ALA A 22 -13.92 -46.44 44.26
CA ALA A 22 -13.82 -47.78 44.83
C ALA A 22 -12.98 -47.78 46.13
N SER A 23 -13.44 -48.63 47.06
CA SER A 23 -12.82 -49.11 48.30
C SER A 23 -12.69 -48.19 49.51
N ASN A 24 -13.62 -48.49 50.43
CA ASN A 24 -13.74 -48.21 51.85
C ASN A 24 -12.52 -48.54 52.74
N GLU A 25 -12.58 -47.86 53.91
CA GLU A 25 -12.26 -48.29 55.28
C GLU A 25 -10.83 -48.18 55.85
N ASN A 26 -10.80 -47.45 56.97
CA ASN A 26 -9.83 -47.43 58.07
C ASN A 26 -8.45 -46.79 57.82
N GLU A 27 -8.35 -45.49 58.13
CA GLU A 27 -7.41 -44.97 59.14
C GLU A 27 -7.74 -43.51 59.46
N GLY A 28 -8.27 -43.28 60.66
CA GLY A 28 -8.52 -41.96 61.22
C GLY A 28 -7.25 -41.35 61.81
N ASN A 29 -7.24 -40.02 61.84
CA ASN A 29 -6.33 -39.15 62.59
C ASN A 29 -4.93 -38.89 61.99
N LEU A 30 -4.87 -38.37 60.75
CA LEU A 30 -3.76 -37.47 60.36
C LEU A 30 -4.08 -36.48 59.22
N THR A 31 -5.35 -36.20 58.93
CA THR A 31 -5.76 -35.43 57.73
C THR A 31 -6.64 -34.21 58.01
N ALA A 32 -7.02 -33.93 59.26
CA ALA A 32 -7.89 -32.80 59.59
C ALA A 32 -7.15 -31.46 59.80
N THR A 33 -5.87 -31.49 60.20
CA THR A 33 -5.10 -30.25 60.47
C THR A 33 -4.40 -29.70 59.22
N THR A 34 -4.19 -30.53 58.18
CA THR A 34 -3.48 -30.13 56.95
C THR A 34 -4.42 -29.52 55.90
N CYS A 35 -5.69 -29.96 55.83
CA CYS A 35 -6.69 -29.34 54.94
C CYS A 35 -7.05 -27.92 55.39
N HIS A 36 -7.21 -27.69 56.70
CA HIS A 36 -7.59 -26.37 57.23
C HIS A 36 -6.47 -25.31 57.11
N PHE A 37 -5.21 -25.74 56.89
CA PHE A 37 -4.06 -24.87 56.65
C PHE A 37 -3.78 -24.62 55.16
N MET A 38 -4.30 -25.46 54.25
CA MET A 38 -4.19 -25.25 52.79
C MET A 38 -5.33 -24.39 52.24
N GLU A 39 -6.55 -24.47 52.77
CA GLU A 39 -7.67 -23.59 52.37
C GLU A 39 -7.43 -22.12 52.77
N HIS A 40 -6.90 -21.86 53.97
CA HIS A 40 -6.62 -20.50 54.43
C HIS A 40 -5.44 -19.83 53.67
N ASN A 41 -4.54 -20.62 53.08
CA ASN A 41 -3.46 -20.08 52.24
C ASN A 41 -3.91 -19.81 50.80
N LEU A 42 -4.89 -20.56 50.29
CA LEU A 42 -5.48 -20.34 48.96
C LEU A 42 -6.41 -19.11 48.96
N GLU A 43 -7.22 -18.89 50.01
CA GLU A 43 -8.06 -17.68 50.12
C GLU A 43 -7.23 -16.40 50.37
N MET A 44 -6.05 -16.48 51.01
CA MET A 44 -5.14 -15.33 51.16
C MET A 44 -4.33 -15.03 49.89
N GLU A 45 -4.03 -16.02 49.04
CA GLU A 45 -3.44 -15.77 47.71
C GLU A 45 -4.48 -15.27 46.70
N GLU A 46 -5.71 -15.76 46.74
CA GLU A 46 -6.81 -15.29 45.88
C GLU A 46 -7.21 -13.84 46.21
N ASN A 47 -7.29 -13.47 47.50
CA ASN A 47 -7.50 -12.07 47.89
C ASN A 47 -6.33 -11.15 47.51
N LYS A 48 -5.07 -11.63 47.53
CA LYS A 48 -3.92 -10.84 47.02
C LYS A 48 -3.89 -10.71 45.49
N LEU A 49 -4.49 -11.66 44.77
CA LEU A 49 -4.59 -11.66 43.31
C LEU A 49 -5.80 -10.88 42.78
N GLU A 50 -6.87 -10.73 43.57
CA GLU A 50 -8.03 -9.89 43.23
C GLU A 50 -7.86 -8.42 43.65
N GLU A 51 -7.22 -8.13 44.79
CA GLU A 51 -7.03 -6.74 45.26
C GLU A 51 -5.93 -5.98 44.48
N SER A 52 -5.08 -6.69 43.73
CA SER A 52 -4.08 -6.08 42.83
C SER A 52 -4.57 -5.80 41.41
N ASN A 53 -5.83 -6.16 41.09
CA ASN A 53 -6.42 -5.98 39.75
C ASN A 53 -7.54 -4.94 39.69
N PHE A 54 -7.78 -4.18 40.76
CA PHE A 54 -8.83 -3.16 40.77
C PHE A 54 -8.41 -1.93 41.59
N THR A 55 -7.60 -1.08 40.97
CA THR A 55 -7.39 0.38 41.21
C THR A 55 -5.91 0.72 41.05
N ASP A 56 -5.44 0.76 39.81
CA ASP A 56 -4.42 1.73 39.44
C ASP A 56 -4.65 2.09 37.97
N GLU A 57 -5.42 3.17 37.79
CA GLU A 57 -5.31 4.04 36.63
C GLU A 57 -3.88 4.59 36.55
N HIS A 58 -2.91 3.75 36.20
CA HIS A 58 -1.74 4.24 35.51
C HIS A 58 -2.13 4.47 34.06
N GLU A 59 -2.78 5.62 33.87
CA GLU A 59 -2.91 6.34 32.63
C GLU A 59 -1.55 6.31 31.90
N PHE A 60 -1.37 5.38 30.96
CA PHE A 60 -0.20 5.36 30.07
C PHE A 60 -0.20 6.67 29.27
N PRO A 61 0.73 7.61 29.49
CA PRO A 61 0.72 8.89 28.76
C PRO A 61 1.28 8.75 27.33
N ILE A 62 1.40 7.53 26.79
CA ILE A 62 2.07 7.24 25.51
C ILE A 62 1.09 7.25 24.32
N LYS A 63 -0.22 7.00 24.53
CA LYS A 63 -1.21 6.97 23.42
C LYS A 63 -1.37 8.31 22.70
N ARG A 64 -1.16 9.44 23.40
CA ARG A 64 -1.40 10.78 22.83
C ARG A 64 -0.28 11.26 21.91
N CYS A 65 0.96 10.82 22.13
CA CYS A 65 2.11 11.16 21.30
C CYS A 65 2.12 10.37 19.97
N TYR A 66 1.70 9.10 20.02
CA TYR A 66 1.65 8.22 18.84
C TYR A 66 0.63 8.69 17.79
N ILE A 67 -0.49 9.29 18.21
CA ILE A 67 -1.52 9.86 17.32
C ILE A 67 -0.99 10.97 16.41
N GLY A 68 -0.07 11.81 16.90
CA GLY A 68 0.52 12.90 16.10
C GLY A 68 1.46 12.36 15.02
N GLN A 69 2.40 11.50 15.43
CA GLN A 69 3.37 10.89 14.52
C GLN A 69 2.71 9.98 13.47
N GLN A 70 1.69 9.20 13.85
CA GLN A 70 0.90 8.39 12.91
C GLN A 70 0.21 9.25 11.85
N LYS A 71 -0.41 10.37 12.25
CA LYS A 71 -1.04 11.31 11.30
C LYS A 71 -0.02 11.90 10.32
N SER A 72 1.16 12.27 10.80
CA SER A 72 2.25 12.76 9.93
C SER A 72 2.73 11.70 8.94
N ILE A 73 2.84 10.43 9.37
CA ILE A 73 3.21 9.32 8.47
C ILE A 73 2.13 9.12 7.39
N ILE A 74 0.85 9.08 7.77
CA ILE A 74 -0.26 8.98 6.80
C ILE A 74 -0.23 10.15 5.82
N ALA A 75 -0.02 11.38 6.31
CA ALA A 75 0.01 12.56 5.46
C ALA A 75 1.12 12.50 4.40
N ILE A 76 2.30 11.97 4.76
CA ILE A 76 3.42 11.80 3.82
C ILE A 76 3.14 10.67 2.84
N LEU A 77 2.62 9.53 3.31
CA LEU A 77 2.26 8.42 2.41
C LEU A 77 1.19 8.86 1.40
N ALA A 78 0.18 9.60 1.86
CA ALA A 78 -0.86 10.18 1.02
C ALA A 78 -0.30 11.22 0.04
N GLY A 79 0.56 12.13 0.51
CA GLY A 79 1.22 13.13 -0.33
C GLY A 79 2.13 12.51 -1.38
N ALA A 80 2.88 11.46 -1.01
CA ALA A 80 3.73 10.72 -1.93
C ALA A 80 2.92 9.97 -2.99
N ASN A 81 1.85 9.29 -2.58
CA ASN A 81 0.94 8.62 -3.52
C ASN A 81 0.31 9.63 -4.49
N LEU A 82 -0.19 10.76 -3.98
CA LEU A 82 -0.72 11.83 -4.82
C LEU A 82 0.32 12.36 -5.81
N SER A 83 1.55 12.63 -5.37
CA SER A 83 2.59 13.13 -6.27
C SER A 83 2.98 12.09 -7.33
N SER A 84 3.03 10.80 -6.96
CA SER A 84 3.31 9.70 -7.90
C SER A 84 2.19 9.53 -8.93
N THR A 85 0.94 9.59 -8.52
CA THR A 85 -0.20 9.41 -9.45
C THR A 85 -0.37 10.60 -10.38
N ILE A 86 -0.05 11.82 -9.94
CA ILE A 86 0.05 12.99 -10.82
C ILE A 86 1.18 12.79 -11.85
N ALA A 87 2.37 12.35 -11.41
CA ALA A 87 3.51 12.09 -12.30
C ALA A 87 3.21 10.99 -13.34
N TYR A 88 2.38 10.02 -13.01
CA TYR A 88 1.91 9.05 -13.98
C TYR A 88 0.89 9.66 -14.97
N SER A 89 -0.13 10.37 -14.46
CA SER A 89 -1.31 10.73 -15.25
C SER A 89 -1.11 11.94 -16.17
N PHE A 90 -0.27 12.89 -15.77
CA PHE A 90 -0.09 14.17 -16.45
C PHE A 90 0.54 14.07 -17.85
N ILE A 91 1.06 12.91 -18.24
CA ILE A 91 1.83 12.68 -19.47
C ILE A 91 0.94 12.49 -20.69
N ALA A 92 -0.22 11.85 -20.48
CA ALA A 92 -1.18 11.53 -21.51
C ALA A 92 -1.57 12.71 -22.44
N PRO A 93 -1.85 13.93 -21.94
CA PRO A 93 -2.30 15.03 -22.80
C PRO A 93 -1.24 15.55 -23.78
N PHE A 94 0.03 15.61 -23.38
CA PHE A 94 1.06 16.30 -24.19
C PHE A 94 2.13 15.39 -24.78
N TYR A 95 2.37 14.18 -24.23
CA TYR A 95 3.38 13.27 -24.79
C TYR A 95 3.09 12.85 -26.25
N PRO A 96 1.84 12.53 -26.65
CA PRO A 96 1.53 12.23 -28.05
C PRO A 96 1.74 13.43 -29.00
N LEU A 97 1.67 14.67 -28.48
CA LEU A 97 1.96 15.87 -29.26
C LEU A 97 3.48 15.99 -29.50
N GLU A 98 4.28 15.77 -28.46
CA GLU A 98 5.74 15.82 -28.58
C GLU A 98 6.28 14.69 -29.44
N ALA A 99 5.80 13.46 -29.25
CA ALA A 99 6.21 12.31 -30.03
C ALA A 99 5.95 12.50 -31.54
N ARG A 100 4.86 13.18 -31.91
CA ARG A 100 4.58 13.53 -33.32
C ARG A 100 5.59 14.51 -33.91
N LYS A 101 6.13 15.45 -33.12
CA LYS A 101 7.21 16.35 -33.58
C LYS A 101 8.49 15.59 -33.88
N HIS A 102 8.73 14.47 -33.20
CA HIS A 102 9.86 13.57 -33.43
C HIS A 102 9.58 12.47 -34.48
N TYR A 103 8.51 12.60 -35.29
CA TYR A 103 8.09 11.66 -36.34
C TYR A 103 7.79 10.23 -35.83
N VAL A 104 7.35 10.10 -34.58
CA VAL A 104 7.01 8.82 -33.96
C VAL A 104 5.60 8.37 -34.33
N GLY A 105 5.44 7.10 -34.69
CA GLY A 105 4.14 6.50 -34.99
C GLY A 105 3.23 6.30 -33.76
N ARG A 106 1.91 6.31 -33.98
CA ARG A 106 0.88 6.13 -32.92
C ARG A 106 1.07 4.86 -32.08
N LEU A 107 1.47 3.75 -32.70
CA LEU A 107 1.72 2.49 -32.00
C LEU A 107 2.86 2.61 -30.99
N ALA A 108 3.95 3.29 -31.35
CA ALA A 108 5.10 3.48 -30.46
C ALA A 108 4.75 4.36 -29.25
N VAL A 109 3.89 5.36 -29.43
CA VAL A 109 3.34 6.16 -28.33
C VAL A 109 2.54 5.29 -27.37
N GLY A 110 1.63 4.46 -27.88
CA GLY A 110 0.84 3.54 -27.08
C GLY A 110 1.72 2.55 -26.30
N VAL A 111 2.73 1.96 -26.95
CA VAL A 111 3.70 1.07 -26.29
C VAL A 111 4.46 1.80 -25.17
N THR A 112 4.87 3.05 -25.40
CA THR A 112 5.59 3.83 -24.38
C THR A 112 4.73 4.12 -23.15
N LEU A 113 3.44 4.40 -23.33
CA LEU A 113 2.53 4.63 -22.21
C LEU A 113 2.20 3.31 -21.49
N GLY A 114 1.99 2.22 -22.23
CA GLY A 114 1.62 0.92 -21.67
C GLY A 114 2.75 0.15 -20.98
N ILE A 115 4.01 0.32 -21.40
CA ILE A 115 5.14 -0.43 -20.82
C ILE A 115 5.32 -0.16 -19.32
N TYR A 116 4.91 1.02 -18.85
CA TYR A 116 4.98 1.39 -17.43
C TYR A 116 4.20 0.41 -16.55
N GLU A 117 2.92 0.18 -16.87
CA GLU A 117 2.06 -0.74 -16.12
C GLU A 117 2.50 -2.19 -16.25
N LEU A 118 2.97 -2.58 -17.44
CA LEU A 118 3.49 -3.92 -17.67
C LEU A 118 4.70 -4.20 -16.76
N VAL A 119 5.61 -3.24 -16.62
CA VAL A 119 6.79 -3.36 -15.76
C VAL A 119 6.39 -3.40 -14.30
N ILE A 120 5.46 -2.55 -13.85
CA ILE A 120 4.93 -2.61 -12.47
C ILE A 120 4.34 -3.98 -12.19
N PHE A 121 3.49 -4.49 -13.07
CA PHE A 121 2.87 -5.81 -12.93
C PHE A 121 3.90 -6.93 -12.79
N LEU A 122 4.93 -6.94 -13.64
CA LEU A 122 5.97 -7.97 -13.63
C LEU A 122 6.90 -7.86 -12.41
N LEU A 123 7.16 -6.65 -11.92
CA LEU A 123 8.15 -6.40 -10.87
C LEU A 123 7.57 -6.25 -9.47
N SER A 124 6.26 -6.02 -9.33
CA SER A 124 5.58 -5.96 -8.03
C SER A 124 5.91 -7.15 -7.12
N PRO A 125 5.94 -8.41 -7.61
CA PRO A 125 6.30 -9.55 -6.78
C PRO A 125 7.78 -9.53 -6.33
N LEU A 126 8.67 -9.06 -7.21
CA LEU A 126 10.10 -8.96 -6.91
C LEU A 126 10.35 -7.89 -5.84
N MET A 127 9.66 -6.76 -5.92
CA MET A 127 9.77 -5.68 -4.92
C MET A 127 9.27 -6.10 -3.55
N GLY A 128 8.27 -6.99 -3.47
CA GLY A 128 7.86 -7.60 -2.21
C GLY A 128 8.95 -8.46 -1.56
N SER A 129 9.74 -9.18 -2.37
CA SER A 129 10.89 -9.97 -1.90
C SER A 129 12.08 -9.09 -1.48
N LEU A 130 12.35 -8.03 -2.26
CA LEU A 130 13.43 -7.07 -2.00
C LEU A 130 13.27 -6.40 -0.63
N MET A 131 12.02 -6.15 -0.23
CA MET A 131 11.68 -5.48 1.02
C MET A 131 12.17 -6.21 2.27
N TYR A 132 12.29 -7.54 2.21
CA TYR A 132 12.83 -8.32 3.34
C TYR A 132 14.30 -8.06 3.60
N PHE A 133 15.08 -7.68 2.57
CA PHE A 133 16.50 -7.42 2.70
C PHE A 133 16.78 -5.96 3.04
N VAL A 134 16.02 -5.05 2.43
CA VAL A 134 16.30 -3.61 2.49
C VAL A 134 15.47 -2.90 3.56
N GLY A 135 14.35 -3.48 3.97
CA GLY A 135 13.37 -2.87 4.87
C GLY A 135 12.45 -1.89 4.15
N PRO A 136 11.23 -1.66 4.68
CA PRO A 136 10.20 -0.87 3.99
C PRO A 136 10.54 0.62 3.90
N LYS A 137 11.14 1.22 4.93
CA LYS A 137 11.51 2.65 4.89
C LYS A 137 12.52 2.94 3.77
N LEU A 138 13.59 2.14 3.71
CA LEU A 138 14.64 2.34 2.71
C LEU A 138 14.12 2.02 1.30
N GLN A 139 13.33 0.95 1.13
CA GLN A 139 12.71 0.65 -0.16
C GLN A 139 11.75 1.77 -0.63
N PHE A 140 10.93 2.32 0.27
CA PHE A 140 10.04 3.44 -0.04
C PHE A 140 10.83 4.64 -0.56
N ASN A 141 11.89 5.03 0.15
CA ASN A 141 12.72 6.18 -0.23
C ASN A 141 13.54 5.93 -1.50
N MET A 142 14.11 4.74 -1.69
CA MET A 142 14.80 4.40 -2.94
C MET A 142 13.85 4.42 -4.13
N GLY A 143 12.63 3.88 -3.98
CA GLY A 143 11.61 3.91 -5.02
C GLY A 143 11.23 5.34 -5.39
N LEU A 144 10.98 6.18 -4.39
CA LEU A 144 10.62 7.59 -4.58
C LEU A 144 11.77 8.42 -5.19
N PHE A 145 13.02 8.12 -4.84
CA PHE A 145 14.20 8.73 -5.47
C PHE A 145 14.32 8.35 -6.95
N VAL A 146 14.20 7.06 -7.27
CA VAL A 146 14.24 6.57 -8.66
C VAL A 146 13.11 7.20 -9.47
N LEU A 147 11.90 7.24 -8.91
CA LEU A 147 10.74 7.91 -9.50
C LEU A 147 11.07 9.38 -9.80
N ALA A 148 11.49 10.15 -8.79
CA ALA A 148 11.82 11.57 -8.96
C ALA A 148 12.88 11.84 -10.04
N VAL A 149 14.00 11.10 -10.01
CA VAL A 149 15.09 11.26 -10.98
C VAL A 149 14.65 10.85 -12.38
N SER A 150 13.91 9.76 -12.51
CA SER A 150 13.40 9.30 -13.81
C SER A 150 12.37 10.25 -14.40
N THR A 151 11.49 10.85 -13.59
CA THR A 151 10.56 11.89 -14.03
C THR A 151 11.32 13.11 -14.55
N ILE A 152 12.36 13.59 -13.86
CA ILE A 152 13.22 14.70 -14.34
C ILE A 152 13.91 14.31 -15.65
N LEU A 153 14.46 13.10 -15.71
CA LEU A 153 15.13 12.57 -16.89
C LEU A 153 14.19 12.50 -18.09
N PHE A 154 12.91 12.17 -17.87
CA PHE A 154 11.88 12.16 -18.90
C PHE A 154 11.68 13.56 -19.52
N GLY A 155 11.78 14.63 -18.74
CA GLY A 155 11.76 16.00 -19.26
C GLY A 155 12.95 16.33 -20.16
N LEU A 156 14.11 15.71 -19.94
CA LEU A 156 15.31 15.93 -20.77
C LEU A 156 15.17 15.32 -22.18
N LEU A 157 14.15 14.49 -22.43
CA LEU A 157 13.94 13.85 -23.73
C LEU A 157 13.60 14.82 -24.86
N LYS A 158 13.17 16.05 -24.56
CA LYS A 158 13.01 17.09 -25.58
C LYS A 158 14.27 17.32 -26.39
N TRP A 159 15.45 17.15 -25.79
CA TRP A 159 16.73 17.31 -26.47
C TRP A 159 17.25 16.03 -27.13
N SER A 160 16.48 14.94 -27.09
CA SER A 160 16.84 13.68 -27.75
C SER A 160 16.81 13.84 -29.28
N PRO A 161 17.69 13.11 -30.00
CA PRO A 161 17.58 12.94 -31.44
C PRO A 161 16.19 12.40 -31.85
N PRO A 162 15.65 12.84 -33.01
CA PRO A 162 14.35 12.40 -33.51
C PRO A 162 14.35 10.93 -33.98
N ASN A 163 13.16 10.41 -34.29
CA ASN A 163 12.89 9.04 -34.77
C ASN A 163 12.98 7.97 -33.66
N GLY A 164 13.66 6.85 -33.93
CA GLY A 164 13.69 5.67 -33.05
C GLY A 164 14.39 5.91 -31.72
N THR A 165 15.40 6.79 -31.69
CA THR A 165 16.17 7.09 -30.47
C THR A 165 15.29 7.71 -29.38
N PHE A 166 14.41 8.64 -29.75
CA PHE A 166 13.44 9.22 -28.81
C PHE A 166 12.59 8.13 -28.17
N VAL A 167 12.01 7.22 -28.98
CA VAL A 167 11.16 6.13 -28.48
C VAL A 167 11.92 5.19 -27.55
N THR A 168 13.13 4.78 -27.93
CA THR A 168 13.95 3.88 -27.12
C THR A 168 14.31 4.53 -25.77
N LEU A 169 14.65 5.82 -25.76
CA LEU A 169 14.92 6.55 -24.53
C LEU A 169 13.65 6.72 -23.69
N SER A 170 12.51 7.06 -24.29
CA SER A 170 11.22 7.15 -23.58
C SER A 170 10.85 5.84 -22.91
N ILE A 171 10.99 4.72 -23.61
CA ILE A 171 10.73 3.38 -23.05
C ILE A 171 11.72 3.08 -21.92
N ALA A 172 13.01 3.36 -22.11
CA ALA A 172 14.02 3.11 -21.08
C ALA A 172 13.73 3.90 -19.79
N VAL A 173 13.42 5.19 -19.91
CA VAL A 173 13.07 6.02 -18.74
C VAL A 173 11.77 5.53 -18.10
N ARG A 174 10.76 5.16 -18.89
CA ARG A 174 9.51 4.57 -18.39
C ARG A 174 9.71 3.29 -17.58
N VAL A 175 10.60 2.42 -18.04
CA VAL A 175 10.93 1.18 -17.32
C VAL A 175 11.58 1.51 -15.97
N VAL A 176 12.50 2.48 -15.92
CA VAL A 176 13.15 2.93 -14.68
C VAL A 176 12.14 3.59 -13.75
N GLU A 177 11.22 4.39 -14.28
CA GLU A 177 10.16 5.04 -13.50
C GLU A 177 9.20 4.01 -12.90
N ALA A 178 8.79 3.02 -13.69
CA ALA A 178 7.95 1.91 -13.26
C ALA A 178 8.63 1.06 -12.17
N LEU A 179 9.94 0.81 -12.30
CA LEU A 179 10.76 0.18 -11.28
C LEU A 179 10.70 0.93 -9.94
N GLY A 180 10.89 2.25 -9.98
CA GLY A 180 10.81 3.11 -8.80
C GLY A 180 9.41 3.10 -8.18
N ASN A 181 8.38 3.24 -9.00
CA ASN A 181 6.99 3.25 -8.53
C ASN A 181 6.55 1.90 -7.94
N ALA A 182 6.95 0.77 -8.54
CA ALA A 182 6.66 -0.55 -7.99
C ALA A 182 7.29 -0.76 -6.60
N ALA A 183 8.53 -0.31 -6.42
CA ALA A 183 9.22 -0.36 -5.12
C ALA A 183 8.54 0.54 -4.08
N PHE A 184 8.17 1.76 -4.49
CA PHE A 184 7.46 2.75 -3.67
C PHE A 184 6.09 2.23 -3.20
N LEU A 185 5.24 1.75 -4.12
CA LEU A 185 3.88 1.30 -3.80
C LEU A 185 3.90 0.09 -2.85
N THR A 186 4.74 -0.90 -3.12
CA THR A 186 4.86 -2.09 -2.26
C THR A 186 5.33 -1.74 -0.85
N ALA A 187 6.31 -0.83 -0.74
CA ALA A 187 6.80 -0.37 0.56
C ALA A 187 5.78 0.51 1.29
N SER A 188 5.03 1.35 0.57
CA SER A 188 3.95 2.19 1.11
C SER A 188 2.90 1.34 1.82
N LEU A 189 2.42 0.27 1.17
CA LEU A 189 1.46 -0.67 1.76
C LEU A 189 2.02 -1.37 3.02
N ALA A 190 3.29 -1.77 2.99
CA ALA A 190 3.94 -2.39 4.14
C ALA A 190 4.09 -1.42 5.32
N LEU A 191 4.40 -0.15 5.07
CA LEU A 191 4.47 0.90 6.09
C LEU A 191 3.08 1.13 6.73
N VAL A 192 2.01 1.12 5.94
CA VAL A 192 0.65 1.25 6.47
C VAL A 192 0.29 0.07 7.37
N MET A 193 0.52 -1.17 6.91
CA MET A 193 0.25 -2.38 7.71
C MET A 193 0.99 -2.38 9.05
N ARG A 194 2.21 -1.84 9.10
CA ARG A 194 3.02 -1.78 10.33
C ARG A 194 2.63 -0.63 11.26
N THR A 195 2.25 0.51 10.70
CA THR A 195 1.99 1.73 11.49
C THR A 195 0.59 1.72 12.09
N LEU A 196 -0.39 1.18 11.36
CA LEU A 196 -1.83 1.23 11.68
C LEU A 196 -2.53 -0.10 11.33
N PRO A 197 -2.18 -1.23 11.99
CA PRO A 197 -2.80 -2.52 11.70
C PRO A 197 -4.32 -2.51 11.98
N ASP A 198 -4.75 -1.84 13.04
CA ASP A 198 -6.18 -1.79 13.45
C ASP A 198 -7.05 -0.98 12.48
N ASN A 199 -6.45 0.00 11.78
CA ASN A 199 -7.15 0.92 10.87
C ASN A 199 -6.62 0.80 9.43
N PHE A 200 -6.14 -0.39 9.06
CA PHE A 200 -5.51 -0.63 7.75
C PHE A 200 -6.44 -0.25 6.59
N GLY A 201 -7.68 -0.76 6.60
CA GLY A 201 -8.66 -0.50 5.54
C GLY A 201 -9.01 0.98 5.37
N SER A 202 -9.22 1.69 6.48
CA SER A 202 -9.48 3.15 6.46
C SER A 202 -8.27 3.93 5.93
N THR A 203 -7.06 3.56 6.34
CA THR A 203 -5.84 4.25 5.91
C THR A 203 -5.58 4.04 4.42
N ILE A 204 -5.70 2.80 3.92
CA ILE A 204 -5.65 2.52 2.48
C ILE A 204 -6.73 3.28 1.74
N GLY A 205 -7.95 3.37 2.29
CA GLY A 205 -9.01 4.18 1.72
C GLY A 205 -8.63 5.66 1.54
N VAL A 206 -7.95 6.25 2.53
CA VAL A 206 -7.40 7.62 2.42
C VAL A 206 -6.34 7.67 1.31
N LEU A 207 -5.36 6.77 1.31
CA LEU A 207 -4.30 6.74 0.31
C LEU A 207 -4.86 6.66 -1.12
N GLU A 208 -5.82 5.76 -1.36
CA GLU A 208 -6.48 5.60 -2.66
C GLU A 208 -7.33 6.81 -3.05
N THR A 209 -7.93 7.51 -2.09
CA THR A 209 -8.63 8.78 -2.36
C THR A 209 -7.67 9.83 -2.89
N PHE A 210 -6.50 9.97 -2.26
CA PHE A 210 -5.45 10.87 -2.73
C PHE A 210 -4.88 10.45 -4.10
N SER A 211 -4.74 9.15 -4.34
CA SER A 211 -4.39 8.62 -5.66
C SER A 211 -5.41 9.03 -6.73
N GLY A 212 -6.70 8.86 -6.43
CA GLY A 212 -7.82 9.30 -7.29
C GLY A 212 -7.75 10.78 -7.63
N ILE A 213 -7.54 11.65 -6.62
CA ILE A 213 -7.35 13.09 -6.83
C ILE A 213 -6.18 13.35 -7.78
N GLY A 214 -5.06 12.63 -7.63
CA GLY A 214 -3.90 12.78 -8.51
C GLY A 214 -4.16 12.35 -9.96
N TYR A 215 -4.97 11.31 -10.19
CA TYR A 215 -5.41 10.93 -11.55
C TYR A 215 -6.29 11.99 -12.20
N THR A 216 -7.13 12.67 -11.42
CA THR A 216 -8.02 13.74 -11.89
C THR A 216 -7.28 15.05 -12.14
N VAL A 217 -6.44 15.47 -11.19
CA VAL A 217 -5.74 16.76 -11.26
C VAL A 217 -4.56 16.69 -12.23
N GLY A 218 -3.97 15.52 -12.44
CA GLY A 218 -2.73 15.39 -13.21
C GLY A 218 -2.83 15.83 -14.66
N PRO A 219 -3.79 15.37 -15.50
CA PRO A 219 -3.88 15.81 -16.89
C PRO A 219 -4.11 17.33 -17.04
N PRO A 220 -5.05 17.97 -16.32
CA PRO A 220 -5.19 19.43 -16.35
C PRO A 220 -3.93 20.17 -15.89
N LEU A 221 -3.31 19.72 -14.80
CA LEU A 221 -2.08 20.32 -14.27
C LEU A 221 -0.90 20.18 -15.25
N GLY A 222 -0.75 19.01 -15.86
CA GLY A 222 0.26 18.72 -16.86
C GLY A 222 0.10 19.56 -18.12
N GLY A 223 -1.14 19.66 -18.64
CA GLY A 223 -1.46 20.52 -19.77
C GLY A 223 -1.16 21.99 -19.50
N PHE A 224 -1.58 22.51 -18.34
CA PHE A 224 -1.31 23.89 -17.94
C PHE A 224 0.19 24.19 -17.84
N LEU A 225 0.98 23.30 -17.21
CA LEU A 225 2.43 23.45 -17.12
C LEU A 225 3.10 23.32 -18.49
N TYR A 226 2.57 22.48 -19.38
CA TYR A 226 3.06 22.33 -20.75
C TYR A 226 2.85 23.61 -21.56
N ASP A 227 1.70 24.27 -21.42
CA ASP A 227 1.41 25.52 -22.13
C ASP A 227 2.29 26.68 -21.62
N LEU A 228 2.65 26.69 -20.34
CA LEU A 228 3.51 27.73 -19.75
C LEU A 228 4.99 27.60 -20.12
N GLY A 229 5.54 26.37 -20.10
CA GLY A 229 6.99 26.16 -20.21
C GLY A 229 7.42 25.08 -21.19
N GLY A 230 6.50 24.53 -21.98
CA GLY A 230 6.75 23.45 -22.91
C GLY A 230 6.93 22.08 -22.23
N PHE A 231 7.50 21.13 -22.96
CA PHE A 231 7.61 19.73 -22.55
C PHE A 231 8.36 19.53 -21.22
N ASP A 232 9.33 20.37 -20.90
CA ASP A 232 10.29 20.13 -19.81
C ASP A 232 9.70 20.51 -18.44
N LEU A 233 8.91 21.59 -18.42
CA LEU A 233 8.42 22.23 -17.20
C LEU A 233 7.54 21.32 -16.33
N PRO A 234 6.56 20.56 -16.89
CA PRO A 234 5.79 19.62 -16.10
C PRO A 234 6.70 18.62 -15.37
N PHE A 235 7.63 17.99 -16.08
CA PHE A 235 8.51 16.95 -15.52
C PHE A 235 9.44 17.48 -14.45
N TRP A 236 10.05 18.65 -14.68
CA TRP A 236 10.95 19.23 -13.69
C TRP A 236 10.20 19.68 -12.44
N SER A 237 9.05 20.32 -12.60
CA SER A 237 8.24 20.77 -11.46
C SER A 237 7.81 19.60 -10.57
N LEU A 238 7.28 18.52 -11.16
CA LEU A 238 6.92 17.32 -10.40
C LEU A 238 8.13 16.57 -9.85
N GLY A 239 9.23 16.51 -10.59
CA GLY A 239 10.48 15.94 -10.11
C GLY A 239 10.97 16.61 -8.83
N VAL A 240 10.91 17.95 -8.77
CA VAL A 240 11.24 18.70 -7.54
C VAL A 240 10.25 18.40 -6.41
N VAL A 241 8.96 18.31 -6.69
CA VAL A 241 7.95 17.93 -5.68
C VAL A 241 8.22 16.53 -5.13
N LEU A 242 8.54 15.55 -5.99
CA LEU A 242 8.88 14.20 -5.58
C LEU A 242 10.16 14.15 -4.73
N LEU A 243 11.20 14.92 -5.09
CA LEU A 243 12.41 15.06 -4.27
C LEU A 243 12.13 15.71 -2.92
N PHE A 244 11.25 16.71 -2.88
CA PHE A 244 10.82 17.32 -1.63
C PHE A 244 10.08 16.31 -0.73
N THR A 245 9.16 15.54 -1.30
CA THR A 245 8.45 14.47 -0.59
C THR A 245 9.42 13.39 -0.10
N LEU A 246 10.46 13.06 -0.87
CA LEU A 246 11.54 12.16 -0.47
C LEU A 246 12.26 12.66 0.77
N ILE A 247 12.66 13.94 0.79
CA ILE A 247 13.33 14.55 1.94
C ILE A 247 12.41 14.50 3.17
N MET A 248 11.14 14.87 3.03
CA MET A 248 10.17 14.82 4.12
C MET A 248 9.93 13.40 4.64
N SER A 249 9.87 12.42 3.74
CA SER A 249 9.77 11.01 4.08
C SER A 249 10.95 10.51 4.89
N PHE A 250 12.19 10.85 4.50
CA PHE A 250 13.39 10.47 5.23
C PHE A 250 13.40 11.01 6.67
N LEU A 251 12.91 12.23 6.89
CA LEU A 251 12.91 12.89 8.20
C LEU A 251 11.82 12.36 9.13
N ILE A 252 10.64 12.03 8.60
CA ILE A 252 9.45 11.76 9.44
C ILE A 252 9.22 10.26 9.63
N ILE A 253 9.50 9.42 8.63
CA ILE A 253 9.30 7.97 8.75
C ILE A 253 10.39 7.41 9.67
N PRO A 254 10.06 6.87 10.84
CA PRO A 254 11.05 6.30 11.74
C PRO A 254 11.68 5.06 11.13
N GLU A 255 12.97 4.85 11.38
CA GLU A 255 13.63 3.61 10.99
C GLU A 255 13.15 2.48 11.90
N GLN A 256 12.50 1.49 11.31
CA GLN A 256 11.94 0.36 12.03
C GLN A 256 12.81 -0.86 11.76
N GLN A 257 13.34 -1.47 12.84
CA GLN A 257 14.11 -2.70 12.72
C GLN A 257 13.20 -3.85 12.27
N ASP A 258 13.56 -4.46 11.15
CA ASP A 258 12.83 -5.58 10.59
C ASP A 258 13.21 -6.88 11.31
N ASN A 259 12.44 -7.22 12.34
CA ASN A 259 12.52 -8.53 13.02
C ASN A 259 11.66 -9.60 12.31
N ALA A 260 11.35 -9.41 11.03
CA ALA A 260 10.61 -10.39 10.25
C ALA A 260 11.50 -11.62 9.99
N LYS A 261 11.25 -12.71 10.72
CA LYS A 261 11.84 -14.03 10.42
C LYS A 261 11.52 -14.39 8.97
N ARG A 262 12.53 -14.84 8.22
CA ARG A 262 12.44 -15.32 6.83
C ARG A 262 11.46 -16.48 6.71
N GLY A 263 10.17 -16.18 6.68
CA GLY A 263 9.13 -17.14 6.34
C GLY A 263 9.23 -17.45 4.85
N GLN A 264 9.41 -18.71 4.50
CA GLN A 264 9.45 -19.21 3.12
C GLN A 264 8.06 -19.12 2.45
N LEU A 265 7.42 -17.96 2.41
CA LEU A 265 6.28 -17.75 1.53
C LEU A 265 6.82 -17.43 0.15
N HIS A 266 7.06 -18.49 -0.63
CA HIS A 266 7.43 -18.37 -2.02
C HIS A 266 6.24 -17.78 -2.77
N MET A 267 6.45 -16.69 -3.51
CA MET A 267 5.41 -15.99 -4.28
C MET A 267 4.61 -16.93 -5.21
N THR A 268 5.27 -17.97 -5.72
CA THR A 268 4.64 -18.99 -6.56
C THR A 268 3.63 -19.87 -5.81
N SER A 269 3.74 -19.96 -4.49
CA SER A 269 2.76 -20.63 -3.63
C SER A 269 1.47 -19.84 -3.50
N LEU A 270 1.51 -18.49 -3.57
CA LEU A 270 0.31 -17.66 -3.60
C LEU A 270 -0.44 -17.78 -4.93
N LEU A 271 0.29 -17.85 -6.06
CA LEU A 271 -0.31 -18.03 -7.39
C LEU A 271 -0.98 -19.40 -7.59
N ARG A 272 -0.69 -20.39 -6.74
CA ARG A 272 -1.37 -21.69 -6.74
C ARG A 272 -2.75 -21.66 -6.06
N VAL A 273 -3.09 -20.58 -5.35
CA VAL A 273 -4.39 -20.45 -4.72
C VAL A 273 -5.42 -20.05 -5.78
N PRO A 274 -6.46 -20.87 -6.04
CA PRO A 274 -7.40 -20.62 -7.13
C PRO A 274 -8.17 -19.31 -6.97
N LEU A 275 -8.42 -18.87 -5.72
CA LEU A 275 -9.06 -17.59 -5.43
C LEU A 275 -8.23 -16.39 -5.93
N VAL A 276 -6.90 -16.44 -5.82
CA VAL A 276 -6.00 -15.38 -6.29
C VAL A 276 -6.02 -15.30 -7.81
N LEU A 277 -6.09 -16.45 -8.50
CA LEU A 277 -6.21 -16.48 -9.96
C LEU A 277 -7.54 -15.88 -10.44
N VAL A 278 -8.64 -16.16 -9.74
CA VAL A 278 -9.96 -15.55 -10.04
C VAL A 278 -9.90 -14.02 -9.89
N GLU A 279 -9.27 -13.51 -8.83
CA GLU A 279 -9.09 -12.06 -8.64
C GLU A 279 -8.24 -11.44 -9.76
N ILE A 280 -7.12 -12.06 -10.15
CA ILE A 280 -6.28 -11.57 -11.25
C ILE A 280 -7.06 -11.51 -12.57
N ILE A 281 -7.82 -12.56 -12.89
CA ILE A 281 -8.65 -12.61 -14.10
C ILE A 281 -9.74 -11.53 -14.06
N SER A 282 -10.39 -11.35 -12.91
CA SER A 282 -11.42 -10.32 -12.71
C SER A 282 -10.87 -8.91 -12.87
N ILE A 283 -9.71 -8.61 -12.27
CA ILE A 283 -9.02 -7.32 -12.40
C ILE A 283 -8.61 -7.07 -13.85
N ALA A 284 -8.04 -8.07 -14.53
CA ALA A 284 -7.64 -7.96 -15.94
C ALA A 284 -8.85 -7.69 -16.85
N PHE A 285 -9.97 -8.38 -16.63
CA PHE A 285 -11.19 -8.17 -17.40
C PHE A 285 -11.77 -6.77 -17.16
N THR A 286 -11.77 -6.29 -15.92
CA THR A 286 -12.24 -4.95 -15.57
C THR A 286 -11.35 -3.87 -16.20
N ALA A 287 -10.03 -4.04 -16.15
CA ALA A 287 -9.06 -3.12 -16.75
C ALA A 287 -9.18 -3.08 -18.28
N ALA A 288 -9.33 -4.24 -18.93
CA ALA A 288 -9.56 -4.32 -20.37
C ALA A 288 -10.88 -3.63 -20.77
N SER A 289 -11.93 -3.84 -19.98
CA SER A 289 -13.24 -3.21 -20.19
C SER A 289 -13.14 -1.68 -20.07
N MET A 290 -12.49 -1.17 -19.01
CA MET A 290 -12.25 0.28 -18.85
C MET A 290 -11.43 0.85 -20.02
N SER A 291 -10.37 0.14 -20.42
CA SER A 291 -9.49 0.58 -21.51
C SER A 291 -10.20 0.61 -22.87
N PHE A 292 -11.26 -0.18 -23.05
CA PHE A 292 -12.09 -0.16 -24.25
C PHE A 292 -13.12 0.98 -24.19
N ILE A 293 -13.72 1.21 -23.03
CA ILE A 293 -14.71 2.27 -22.83
C ILE A 293 -14.07 3.65 -23.02
N ASP A 294 -12.87 3.89 -22.47
CA ASP A 294 -12.19 5.19 -22.50
C ASP A 294 -12.14 5.84 -23.91
N PRO A 295 -11.55 5.21 -24.95
CA PRO A 295 -11.48 5.80 -26.29
C PRO A 295 -12.83 5.83 -27.02
N THR A 296 -13.68 4.82 -26.85
CA THR A 296 -15.00 4.77 -27.50
C THR A 296 -15.94 5.85 -26.94
N LEU A 297 -15.89 6.07 -25.63
CA LEU A 297 -16.65 7.10 -24.95
C LEU A 297 -16.17 8.50 -25.38
N GLU A 298 -14.85 8.72 -25.45
CA GLU A 298 -14.27 9.97 -25.95
C GLU A 298 -14.75 10.30 -27.38
N GLU A 299 -14.74 9.33 -28.29
CA GLU A 299 -15.17 9.53 -29.68
C GLU A 299 -16.68 9.81 -29.78
N HIS A 300 -17.51 9.10 -29.00
CA HIS A 300 -18.95 9.35 -28.95
C HIS A 300 -19.32 10.72 -28.34
N LEU A 301 -18.59 11.15 -27.30
CA LEU A 301 -18.79 12.47 -26.67
C LEU A 301 -18.36 13.61 -27.60
N LYS A 302 -17.30 13.45 -28.41
CA LYS A 302 -16.88 14.45 -29.38
C LYS A 302 -17.94 14.74 -30.45
N GLU A 303 -18.74 13.73 -30.81
CA GLU A 303 -19.83 13.90 -31.78
C GLU A 303 -21.06 14.59 -31.19
N HIS A 304 -21.32 14.46 -29.88
CA HIS A 304 -22.61 14.83 -29.26
C HIS A 304 -22.52 15.96 -28.22
N VAL A 305 -21.33 16.31 -27.73
CA VAL A 305 -21.13 17.26 -26.62
C VAL A 305 -20.13 18.36 -27.01
N GLN A 306 -20.39 19.59 -26.59
CA GLN A 306 -19.49 20.73 -26.84
C GLN A 306 -18.08 20.47 -26.27
N PRO A 307 -17.01 20.92 -26.97
CA PRO A 307 -15.61 20.59 -26.67
C PRO A 307 -15.13 21.04 -25.28
N GLU A 308 -15.88 21.90 -24.59
CA GLU A 308 -15.53 22.35 -23.24
C GLU A 308 -16.01 21.39 -22.13
N TYR A 309 -17.04 20.57 -22.37
CA TYR A 309 -17.68 19.77 -21.31
C TYR A 309 -17.23 18.30 -21.27
N TRP A 310 -16.73 17.75 -22.38
CA TRP A 310 -16.42 16.32 -22.45
C TRP A 310 -15.25 15.89 -21.55
N THR A 311 -14.21 16.73 -21.41
CA THR A 311 -13.09 16.50 -20.49
C THR A 311 -13.55 16.39 -19.04
N TYR A 312 -14.44 17.30 -18.60
CA TYR A 312 -14.99 17.26 -17.23
C TYR A 312 -15.87 16.04 -16.97
N VAL A 313 -16.67 15.62 -17.96
CA VAL A 313 -17.52 14.42 -17.83
C VAL A 313 -16.66 13.16 -17.73
N PHE A 314 -15.58 13.09 -18.52
CA PHE A 314 -14.66 11.97 -18.52
C PHE A 314 -13.86 11.87 -17.21
N ASP A 315 -13.35 13.00 -16.72
CA ASP A 315 -12.65 13.07 -15.43
C ASP A 315 -13.59 12.72 -14.26
N CYS A 316 -14.86 13.17 -14.31
CA CYS A 316 -15.85 12.85 -13.30
C CYS A 316 -16.21 11.34 -13.26
N TRP A 317 -16.33 10.69 -14.43
CA TRP A 317 -16.55 9.26 -14.53
C TRP A 317 -15.42 8.44 -13.89
N ARG A 318 -14.16 8.80 -14.20
CA ARG A 318 -12.97 8.20 -13.57
C ARG A 318 -12.96 8.40 -12.06
N CYS A 319 -13.29 9.60 -11.57
CA CYS A 319 -13.41 9.88 -10.13
C CYS A 319 -14.42 8.95 -9.44
N LEU A 320 -15.61 8.80 -10.01
CA LEU A 320 -16.69 8.01 -9.40
C LEU A 320 -16.35 6.53 -9.31
N LEU A 321 -15.63 5.99 -10.29
CA LEU A 321 -15.22 4.59 -10.30
C LEU A 321 -14.13 4.29 -9.28
N TYR A 322 -13.12 5.15 -9.16
CA TYR A 322 -12.11 5.02 -8.11
C TYR A 322 -12.75 5.16 -6.73
N PHE A 323 -13.61 6.16 -6.53
CA PHE A 323 -14.31 6.37 -5.27
C PHE A 323 -15.23 5.20 -4.88
N SER A 324 -15.92 4.57 -5.85
CA SER A 324 -16.72 3.35 -5.64
C SER A 324 -15.89 2.15 -5.20
N SER A 325 -14.66 2.04 -5.71
CA SER A 325 -13.71 0.98 -5.36
C SER A 325 -13.19 1.19 -3.93
N THR A 326 -12.88 2.43 -3.58
CA THR A 326 -12.43 2.84 -2.23
C THR A 326 -13.53 2.68 -1.18
N MET A 327 -14.77 3.06 -1.49
CA MET A 327 -15.94 2.88 -0.60
C MET A 327 -16.19 1.41 -0.25
N ARG A 328 -15.98 0.49 -1.21
CA ARG A 328 -16.13 -0.95 -0.95
C ARG A 328 -15.06 -1.52 0.00
N LEU A 329 -13.86 -0.94 0.00
CA LEU A 329 -12.79 -1.28 0.95
C LEU A 329 -13.02 -0.69 2.33
N LEU A 330 -13.65 0.48 2.43
CA LEU A 330 -14.00 1.13 3.70
C LEU A 330 -15.16 0.46 4.44
N HIS A 331 -16.02 -0.28 3.73
CA HIS A 331 -17.19 -0.95 4.28
C HIS A 331 -16.94 -2.41 4.72
N ARG A 332 -15.73 -2.94 4.50
CA ARG A 332 -15.27 -4.25 4.97
C ARG A 332 -14.26 -4.09 6.10
#